data_AF-A0A0D0RMW2-F1
#
_entry.id   AF-A0A0D0RMW2-F1
#
_cell.length_a   1.000
_cell.length_b   1.000
_cell.length_c   1.000
_cell.angle_alpha   90.00
_cell.angle_beta   90.00
_cell.angle_gamma   90.00
#
_symmetry.space_group_name_H-M   'P 1'
#
loop_
_entity.id
_entity.type
_entity.pdbx_description
1 polymer ?
#
loop_
_entity_poly.entity_id
_entity_poly.type
_entity_poly.pdbx_seq_one_letter_code
_entity_poly.pdbx_strand_id
1 'polypeptide(L)'
;MPERLLYYWARLFSSSLSKGERYDILPPTIMIAILNYPLFPHETDRFHTVFHIREDEEQFLWSHHLEFHVLDLSQFMVKWKKYRREVKQSPEWPWLTMLSAVDGRTKKMDEEMFRELEGIAMTEQDILEALEEWQNLSVDPENRYAYEMRLKWLLDQLSNIRGSREEGLKEGLKKGLEQGREEGKNETIRKMVEKGMSITDVAHILDMTEEEVRERLGD
;
A
#
# COMPACT_ATOMS: atom_id res chain seq x y z
N MET A 1 31.60 8.05 -10.20
CA MET A 1 30.13 7.91 -10.02
C MET A 1 29.61 8.92 -9.01
N PRO A 2 30.21 9.02 -7.80
CA PRO A 2 29.89 10.08 -6.85
C PRO A 2 29.92 11.49 -7.45
N GLU A 3 30.91 11.79 -8.29
CA GLU A 3 31.08 13.08 -8.97
C GLU A 3 29.88 13.40 -9.89
N ARG A 4 29.32 12.36 -10.53
CA ARG A 4 28.15 12.50 -11.41
C ARG A 4 26.89 12.78 -10.61
N LEU A 5 26.71 12.14 -9.46
CA LEU A 5 25.58 12.42 -8.55
C LEU A 5 25.67 13.83 -8.00
N LEU A 6 26.86 14.25 -7.55
CA LEU A 6 27.13 15.61 -7.10
C LEU A 6 26.82 16.65 -8.18
N TYR A 7 27.30 16.43 -9.41
CA TYR A 7 27.05 17.33 -10.53
C TYR A 7 25.54 17.48 -10.83
N TYR A 8 24.81 16.36 -10.91
CA TYR A 8 23.37 16.40 -11.19
C TYR A 8 22.56 16.99 -10.04
N TRP A 9 22.92 16.68 -8.79
CA TRP A 9 22.31 17.30 -7.63
C TRP A 9 22.50 18.81 -7.65
N ALA A 10 23.73 19.30 -7.85
CA ALA A 10 24.02 20.73 -7.86
C ALA A 10 23.24 21.46 -8.97
N ARG A 11 23.12 20.83 -10.15
CA ARG A 11 22.33 21.37 -11.25
C ARG A 11 20.83 21.41 -10.93
N LEU A 12 20.28 20.34 -10.35
CA LEU A 12 18.86 20.28 -9.97
C LEU A 12 18.53 21.28 -8.85
N PHE A 13 19.37 21.30 -7.81
CA PHE A 13 19.23 22.20 -6.65
C PHE A 13 19.27 23.67 -7.08
N SER A 14 20.27 24.06 -7.89
CA SER A 14 20.35 25.43 -8.41
C SER A 14 19.22 25.80 -9.37
N SER A 15 18.72 24.85 -10.17
CA SER A 15 17.60 25.10 -11.10
C SER A 15 16.26 25.35 -10.41
N SER A 16 16.15 25.00 -9.12
CA SER A 16 14.94 25.21 -8.32
C SER A 16 14.75 26.65 -7.89
N LEU A 17 15.74 27.54 -8.13
CA LEU A 17 15.72 28.94 -7.71
C LEU A 17 15.89 29.88 -8.90
N SER A 18 14.97 30.83 -9.04
CA SER A 18 15.02 31.88 -10.04
C SER A 18 15.82 33.10 -9.56
N LYS A 19 16.29 33.91 -10.51
CA LYS A 19 17.07 35.11 -10.20
C LYS A 19 16.26 36.10 -9.36
N GLY A 20 16.79 36.48 -8.20
CA GLY A 20 16.19 37.45 -7.28
C GLY A 20 15.34 36.82 -6.17
N GLU A 21 15.15 35.50 -6.19
CA GLU A 21 14.49 34.78 -5.11
C GLU A 21 15.42 34.59 -3.91
N ARG A 22 14.82 34.41 -2.73
CA ARG A 22 15.56 34.21 -1.48
C ARG A 22 15.97 32.75 -1.33
N TYR A 23 17.15 32.48 -0.78
CA TYR A 23 17.66 31.12 -0.63
C TYR A 23 16.88 30.24 0.35
N ASP A 24 16.12 30.81 1.28
CA ASP A 24 15.34 30.05 2.27
C ASP A 24 14.16 29.27 1.68
N ILE A 25 13.81 29.50 0.40
CA ILE A 25 12.76 28.75 -0.29
C ILE A 25 13.29 27.52 -1.02
N LEU A 26 14.61 27.30 -1.03
CA LEU A 26 15.21 26.16 -1.70
C LEU A 26 14.64 24.86 -1.14
N PRO A 27 14.07 23.98 -1.97
CA PRO A 27 13.53 22.72 -1.48
C PRO A 27 14.66 21.74 -1.15
N PRO A 28 14.46 20.84 -0.17
CA PRO A 28 15.32 19.68 -0.01
C PRO A 28 15.38 18.87 -1.29
N THR A 29 16.60 18.52 -1.73
CA THR A 29 16.84 17.81 -2.98
C THR A 29 17.52 16.48 -2.70
N ILE A 30 16.84 15.41 -3.12
CA ILE A 30 17.24 14.03 -2.90
C ILE A 30 17.70 13.45 -4.24
N MET A 31 18.89 12.86 -4.29
CA MET A 31 19.31 12.03 -5.43
C MET A 31 19.24 10.56 -5.07
N ILE A 32 18.58 9.78 -5.92
CA ILE A 32 18.51 8.33 -5.79
C ILE A 32 19.31 7.70 -6.93
N ALA A 33 20.33 6.93 -6.59
CA ALA A 33 21.12 6.14 -7.52
C ALA A 33 20.79 4.66 -7.36
N ILE A 34 20.22 4.06 -8.41
CA ILE A 34 19.94 2.62 -8.46
C ILE A 34 21.01 1.95 -9.34
N LEU A 35 21.73 1.00 -8.77
CA LEU A 35 22.92 0.37 -9.36
C LEU A 35 22.79 -1.14 -9.35
N ASN A 36 23.47 -1.82 -10.27
CA ASN A 36 23.53 -3.29 -10.33
C ASN A 36 24.91 -3.85 -9.99
N TYR A 37 25.67 -3.11 -9.17
CA TYR A 37 26.99 -3.47 -8.66
C TYR A 37 27.27 -2.72 -7.34
N PRO A 38 28.16 -3.25 -6.48
CA PRO A 38 28.53 -2.59 -5.25
C PRO A 38 29.42 -1.39 -5.52
N LEU A 39 28.90 -0.20 -5.24
CA LEU A 39 29.66 1.05 -5.35
C LEU A 39 30.69 1.20 -4.21
N PHE A 40 30.40 0.64 -3.03
CA PHE A 40 31.21 0.73 -1.82
C PHE A 40 31.51 -0.66 -1.22
N PRO A 41 32.19 -1.54 -1.98
CA PRO A 41 32.36 -2.95 -1.60
C PRO A 41 33.25 -3.16 -0.38
N HIS A 42 34.04 -2.17 0.04
CA HIS A 42 34.96 -2.28 1.17
C HIS A 42 34.43 -1.58 2.42
N GLU A 43 33.36 -0.80 2.29
CA GLU A 43 32.79 0.04 3.33
C GLU A 43 31.48 -0.54 3.87
N THR A 44 30.66 -1.16 3.02
CA THR A 44 29.36 -1.70 3.45
C THR A 44 28.86 -2.86 2.57
N ASP A 45 28.11 -3.78 3.18
CA ASP A 45 27.37 -4.84 2.51
C ASP A 45 25.87 -4.51 2.38
N ARG A 46 25.45 -3.30 2.77
CA ARG A 46 24.05 -2.85 2.69
C ARG A 46 23.64 -2.63 1.24
N PHE A 47 22.41 -3.01 0.90
CA PHE A 47 21.83 -2.68 -0.40
C PHE A 47 21.30 -1.24 -0.47
N HIS A 48 21.09 -0.57 0.67
CA HIS A 48 20.63 0.81 0.74
C HIS A 48 21.51 1.61 1.69
N THR A 49 22.18 2.62 1.15
CA THR A 49 23.02 3.55 1.90
C THR A 49 22.56 4.98 1.65
N VAL A 50 22.47 5.78 2.71
CA VAL A 50 22.06 7.18 2.66
C VAL A 50 23.21 8.06 3.14
N PHE A 51 23.49 9.13 2.41
CA PHE A 51 24.56 10.07 2.70
C PHE A 51 24.00 11.47 2.93
N HIS A 52 24.56 12.14 3.95
CA HIS A 52 24.24 13.52 4.34
C HIS A 52 25.53 14.32 4.51
N ILE A 53 25.45 15.64 4.46
CA ILE A 53 26.56 16.53 4.86
C ILE A 53 26.55 16.68 6.38
N ARG A 54 27.67 16.34 7.02
CA ARG A 54 27.86 16.43 8.47
C ARG A 54 29.14 17.20 8.77
N GLU A 55 29.19 17.77 9.97
CA GLU A 55 30.44 18.26 10.55
C GLU A 55 31.36 17.06 10.87
N ASP A 56 32.68 17.24 10.77
CA ASP A 56 33.65 16.14 10.78
C ASP A 56 33.88 15.52 12.18
N GLU A 57 33.83 16.29 13.26
CA GLU A 57 34.16 15.81 14.61
C GLU A 57 32.92 15.31 15.39
N GLU A 58 31.89 16.15 15.49
CA GLU A 58 30.65 15.90 16.25
C GLU A 58 29.54 15.27 15.39
N GLN A 59 29.72 15.22 14.07
CA GLN A 59 28.82 14.51 13.14
C GLN A 59 27.37 15.03 13.11
N PHE A 60 27.12 16.26 13.59
CA PHE A 60 25.81 16.88 13.47
C PHE A 60 25.52 17.28 12.02
N LEU A 61 24.24 17.29 11.66
CA LEU A 61 23.78 17.55 10.30
C LEU A 61 23.99 19.02 9.93
N TRP A 62 24.72 19.30 8.85
CA TRP A 62 24.89 20.66 8.34
C TRP A 62 23.58 21.22 7.76
N SER A 63 22.91 20.43 6.94
CA SER A 63 21.66 20.79 6.28
C SER A 63 20.88 19.56 5.84
N HIS A 64 19.56 19.62 5.89
CA HIS A 64 18.66 18.60 5.37
C HIS A 64 18.38 18.73 3.87
N HIS A 65 18.98 19.71 3.18
CA HIS A 65 18.71 19.98 1.77
C HIS A 65 19.44 19.03 0.80
N LEU A 66 20.47 18.32 1.25
CA LEU A 66 21.24 17.38 0.45
C LEU A 66 21.14 16.00 1.06
N GLU A 67 20.57 15.07 0.30
CA GLU A 67 20.53 13.65 0.63
C GLU A 67 20.80 12.79 -0.61
N PHE A 68 21.73 11.84 -0.49
CA PHE A 68 22.00 10.87 -1.55
C PHE A 68 21.65 9.46 -1.08
N HIS A 69 20.79 8.78 -1.85
CA HIS A 69 20.53 7.36 -1.70
C HIS A 69 21.30 6.59 -2.75
N VAL A 70 21.97 5.53 -2.32
CA VAL A 70 22.55 4.53 -3.21
C VAL A 70 21.89 3.20 -2.91
N LEU A 71 21.20 2.67 -3.92
CA LEU A 71 20.50 1.40 -3.92
C LEU A 71 21.28 0.43 -4.82
N ASP A 72 21.85 -0.60 -4.23
CA ASP A 72 22.59 -1.66 -4.94
C ASP A 72 21.72 -2.91 -5.08
N LEU A 73 21.20 -3.11 -6.29
CA LEU A 73 20.38 -4.27 -6.66
C LEU A 73 21.16 -5.59 -6.56
N SER A 74 22.49 -5.58 -6.74
CA SER A 74 23.28 -6.80 -6.63
C SER A 74 23.34 -7.31 -5.18
N GLN A 75 23.53 -6.39 -4.22
CA GLN A 75 23.49 -6.73 -2.80
C GLN A 75 22.06 -6.99 -2.32
N PHE A 76 21.07 -6.26 -2.84
CA PHE A 76 19.66 -6.54 -2.59
C PHE A 76 19.34 -8.00 -2.95
N MET A 77 19.76 -8.45 -4.13
CA MET A 77 19.54 -9.83 -4.60
C MET A 77 20.21 -10.88 -3.71
N VAL A 78 21.42 -10.61 -3.22
CA VAL A 78 22.10 -11.50 -2.27
C VAL A 78 21.30 -11.57 -0.96
N LYS A 79 20.88 -10.42 -0.41
CA LYS A 79 20.11 -10.38 0.84
C LYS A 79 18.69 -10.92 0.69
N TRP A 80 18.03 -10.73 -0.43
CA TRP A 80 16.70 -11.29 -0.69
C TRP A 80 16.73 -12.82 -0.65
N LYS A 81 17.77 -13.44 -1.23
CA LYS A 81 17.95 -14.90 -1.22
C LYS A 81 18.33 -15.47 0.15
N LYS A 82 19.15 -14.76 0.93
CA LYS A 82 19.71 -15.27 2.20
C LYS A 82 18.96 -14.81 3.45
N TYR A 83 18.43 -13.59 3.42
CA TYR A 83 17.91 -12.83 4.57
C TYR A 83 16.54 -12.21 4.25
N ARG A 84 15.66 -12.95 3.56
CA ARG A 84 14.38 -12.46 3.03
C ARG A 84 13.50 -11.75 4.07
N ARG A 85 13.50 -12.22 5.32
CA ARG A 85 12.72 -11.60 6.42
C ARG A 85 13.21 -10.20 6.79
N GLU A 86 14.51 -9.95 6.69
CA GLU A 86 15.10 -8.63 6.97
C GLU A 86 14.82 -7.68 5.83
N VAL A 87 14.96 -8.15 4.58
CA VAL A 87 14.66 -7.36 3.38
C VAL A 87 13.21 -6.87 3.40
N LYS A 88 12.25 -7.72 3.76
CA LYS A 88 10.82 -7.37 3.80
C LYS A 88 10.42 -6.35 4.88
N GLN A 89 11.33 -5.98 5.78
CA GLN A 89 11.09 -4.91 6.77
C GLN A 89 11.33 -3.51 6.19
N SER A 90 12.07 -3.43 5.08
CA SER A 90 12.45 -2.18 4.43
C SER A 90 11.34 -1.74 3.46
N PRO A 91 10.83 -0.49 3.54
CA PRO A 91 9.72 -0.05 2.70
C PRO A 91 10.04 -0.03 1.20
N GLU A 92 11.32 0.07 0.84
CA GLU A 92 11.75 0.02 -0.56
C GLU A 92 11.74 -1.38 -1.18
N TRP A 93 11.56 -2.45 -0.39
CA TRP A 93 11.67 -3.83 -0.89
C TRP A 93 10.72 -4.19 -2.05
N PRO A 94 9.46 -3.72 -2.13
CA PRO A 94 8.59 -4.06 -3.25
C PRO A 94 9.12 -3.45 -4.55
N TRP A 95 9.55 -2.19 -4.49
CA TRP A 95 10.14 -1.46 -5.60
C TRP A 95 11.45 -2.10 -6.09
N LEU A 96 12.32 -2.50 -5.16
CA LEU A 96 13.57 -3.19 -5.51
C LEU A 96 13.31 -4.59 -6.07
N THR A 97 12.27 -5.28 -5.57
CA THR A 97 11.82 -6.57 -6.13
C THR A 97 11.35 -6.40 -7.56
N MET A 98 10.51 -5.40 -7.82
CA MET A 98 10.05 -5.06 -9.18
C MET A 98 11.24 -4.82 -10.13
N LEU A 99 12.18 -3.95 -9.73
CA LEU A 99 13.35 -3.61 -10.56
C LEU A 99 14.34 -4.79 -10.74
N SER A 100 14.31 -5.77 -9.84
CA SER A 100 15.21 -6.94 -9.88
C SER A 100 14.55 -8.19 -10.48
N ALA A 101 13.22 -8.22 -10.61
CA ALA A 101 12.48 -9.39 -11.08
C ALA A 101 12.77 -9.74 -12.55
N VAL A 102 13.28 -8.79 -13.34
CA VAL A 102 13.63 -9.02 -14.75
C VAL A 102 15.08 -8.62 -14.99
N ASP A 103 15.88 -9.57 -15.46
CA ASP A 103 17.22 -9.27 -15.96
C ASP A 103 17.13 -8.85 -17.43
N GLY A 104 17.23 -7.54 -17.69
CA GLY A 104 17.16 -6.98 -19.04
C GLY A 104 18.25 -7.47 -20.00
N ARG A 105 19.37 -8.03 -19.52
CA ARG A 105 20.43 -8.59 -20.38
C ARG A 105 20.07 -9.98 -20.88
N THR A 106 19.52 -10.81 -20.00
CA THR A 106 19.15 -12.19 -20.31
C THR A 106 17.68 -12.35 -20.71
N LYS A 107 16.89 -11.28 -20.56
CA LYS A 107 15.42 -11.25 -20.71
C LYS A 107 14.72 -12.30 -19.84
N LYS A 108 15.38 -12.78 -18.79
CA LYS A 108 14.81 -13.78 -17.88
C LYS A 108 14.09 -13.08 -16.75
N MET A 109 12.89 -13.57 -16.47
CA MET A 109 12.10 -13.19 -15.32
C MET A 109 12.34 -14.20 -14.19
N ASP A 110 12.53 -13.70 -12.98
CA ASP A 110 12.55 -14.52 -11.78
C ASP A 110 11.12 -14.71 -11.28
N GLU A 111 10.61 -15.91 -11.53
CA GLU A 111 9.25 -16.32 -11.22
C GLU A 111 8.89 -16.28 -9.73
N GLU A 112 9.89 -16.38 -8.86
CA GLU A 112 9.66 -16.34 -7.43
C GLU A 112 9.49 -14.90 -6.93
N MET A 113 10.37 -13.99 -7.35
CA MET A 113 10.20 -12.57 -7.05
C MET A 113 8.91 -12.01 -7.64
N PHE A 114 8.56 -12.42 -8.86
CA PHE A 114 7.33 -11.96 -9.50
C PHE A 114 6.08 -12.37 -8.72
N ARG A 115 6.00 -13.64 -8.28
CA ARG A 115 4.88 -14.12 -7.45
C ARG A 115 4.77 -13.40 -6.10
N GLU A 116 5.91 -13.04 -5.50
CA GLU A 116 5.86 -12.23 -4.28
C GLU A 116 5.32 -10.84 -4.56
N LEU A 117 5.74 -10.22 -5.67
CA LEU A 117 5.30 -8.89 -6.08
C LEU A 117 3.79 -8.86 -6.38
N GLU A 118 3.25 -9.90 -7.03
CA GLU A 118 1.80 -10.08 -7.20
C GLU A 118 1.08 -10.13 -5.85
N GLY A 119 1.64 -10.87 -4.87
CA GLY A 119 1.11 -10.91 -3.51
C GLY A 119 1.07 -9.55 -2.83
N ILE A 120 2.07 -8.69 -3.05
CA ILE A 120 2.12 -7.32 -2.51
C ILE A 120 1.07 -6.44 -3.20
N ALA A 121 0.97 -6.52 -4.53
CA ALA A 121 0.01 -5.75 -5.32
C ALA A 121 -1.45 -6.05 -4.95
N MET A 122 -1.72 -7.20 -4.32
CA MET A 122 -3.06 -7.49 -3.77
C MET A 122 -3.44 -6.57 -2.60
N THR A 123 -2.45 -6.01 -1.89
CA THR A 123 -2.66 -5.21 -0.68
C THR A 123 -2.22 -3.76 -0.83
N GLU A 124 -1.22 -3.50 -1.68
CA GLU A 124 -0.62 -2.18 -1.90
C GLU A 124 -0.99 -1.66 -3.29
N GLN A 125 -1.85 -0.64 -3.32
CA GLN A 125 -2.38 -0.06 -4.56
C GLN A 125 -1.28 0.56 -5.44
N ASP A 126 -0.31 1.25 -4.83
CA ASP A 126 0.79 1.90 -5.57
C ASP A 126 1.65 0.88 -6.35
N ILE A 127 1.81 -0.34 -5.81
CA ILE A 127 2.54 -1.43 -6.47
C ILE A 127 1.72 -2.02 -7.62
N LEU A 128 0.41 -2.15 -7.46
CA LEU A 128 -0.48 -2.57 -8.54
C LEU A 128 -0.43 -1.60 -9.72
N GLU A 129 -0.55 -0.29 -9.46
CA GLU A 129 -0.49 0.74 -10.48
C GLU A 129 0.88 0.76 -11.18
N ALA A 130 1.97 0.59 -10.42
CA ALA A 130 3.30 0.47 -11.00
C ALA A 130 3.44 -0.75 -11.93
N LEU A 131 2.83 -1.89 -11.60
CA LEU A 131 2.81 -3.07 -12.47
C LEU A 131 2.00 -2.86 -13.75
N GLU A 132 0.87 -2.15 -13.67
CA GLU A 132 0.08 -1.77 -14.83
C GLU A 132 0.88 -0.88 -15.78
N GLU A 133 1.54 0.15 -15.25
CA GLU A 133 2.37 1.05 -16.07
C GLU A 133 3.60 0.35 -16.63
N TRP A 134 4.19 -0.57 -15.89
CA TRP A 134 5.31 -1.36 -16.40
C TRP A 134 4.89 -2.21 -17.62
N GLN A 135 3.66 -2.71 -17.65
CA GLN A 135 3.12 -3.38 -18.84
C GLN A 135 3.13 -2.46 -20.06
N ASN A 136 2.65 -1.22 -19.89
CA ASN A 136 2.53 -0.25 -20.97
C ASN A 136 3.89 0.13 -21.55
N LEU A 137 4.93 0.18 -20.71
CA LEU A 137 6.29 0.50 -21.09
C LEU A 137 7.06 -0.68 -21.71
N SER A 138 6.57 -1.92 -21.57
CA SER A 138 7.28 -3.11 -22.05
C SER A 138 7.19 -3.27 -23.57
N VAL A 139 8.36 -3.32 -24.22
CA VAL A 139 8.50 -3.35 -25.69
C VAL A 139 8.61 -4.79 -26.25
N ASP A 140 8.77 -5.82 -25.39
CA ASP A 140 9.00 -7.20 -25.83
C ASP A 140 7.69 -8.00 -26.01
N PRO A 141 7.29 -8.38 -27.25
CA PRO A 141 6.00 -9.02 -27.51
C PRO A 141 5.81 -10.39 -26.84
N GLU A 142 6.88 -11.17 -26.66
CA GLU A 142 6.78 -12.54 -26.10
C GLU A 142 6.59 -12.51 -24.59
N ASN A 143 7.33 -11.64 -23.89
CA ASN A 143 7.16 -11.44 -22.45
C ASN A 143 5.86 -10.70 -22.12
N ARG A 144 5.36 -9.88 -23.06
CA ARG A 144 4.14 -9.09 -22.88
C ARG A 144 2.90 -9.96 -22.70
N TYR A 145 2.69 -10.99 -23.51
CA TYR A 145 1.48 -11.83 -23.39
C TYR A 145 1.41 -12.59 -22.06
N ALA A 146 2.52 -13.18 -21.62
CA ALA A 146 2.57 -13.91 -20.34
C ALA A 146 2.32 -12.97 -19.15
N TYR A 147 2.90 -11.77 -19.20
CA TYR A 147 2.69 -10.73 -18.20
C TYR A 147 1.24 -10.21 -18.21
N GLU A 148 0.67 -9.95 -19.39
CA GLU A 148 -0.72 -9.51 -19.58
C GLU A 148 -1.71 -10.48 -18.93
N MET A 149 -1.51 -11.78 -19.14
CA MET A 149 -2.39 -12.80 -18.54
C MET A 149 -2.27 -12.83 -17.01
N ARG A 150 -1.08 -12.59 -16.45
CA ARG A 150 -0.87 -12.50 -15.01
C ARG A 150 -1.52 -11.26 -14.40
N LEU A 151 -1.29 -10.09 -14.99
CA LEU A 151 -1.87 -8.85 -14.51
C LEU A 151 -3.40 -8.88 -14.62
N LYS A 152 -3.95 -9.43 -15.71
CA LYS A 152 -5.38 -9.69 -15.82
C LYS A 152 -5.90 -10.57 -14.68
N TRP A 153 -5.23 -11.68 -14.41
CA TRP A 153 -5.62 -12.58 -13.33
C TRP A 153 -5.60 -11.87 -11.97
N LEU A 154 -4.57 -11.07 -11.70
CA LEU A 154 -4.43 -10.27 -10.48
C LEU A 154 -5.62 -9.30 -10.30
N LEU A 155 -5.96 -8.56 -11.36
CA LEU A 155 -7.08 -7.62 -11.37
C LEU A 155 -8.43 -8.32 -11.17
N ASP A 156 -8.64 -9.48 -11.80
CA ASP A 156 -9.85 -10.29 -11.62
C ASP A 156 -9.99 -10.74 -10.15
N GLN A 157 -8.88 -11.18 -9.51
CA GLN A 157 -8.89 -11.53 -8.08
C GLN A 157 -9.27 -10.34 -7.20
N LEU A 158 -8.67 -9.17 -7.44
CA LEU A 158 -8.97 -7.95 -6.68
C LEU A 158 -10.43 -7.53 -6.83
N SER A 159 -10.95 -7.59 -8.05
CA SER A 159 -12.36 -7.32 -8.33
C SER A 159 -13.29 -8.27 -7.56
N ASN A 160 -12.98 -9.57 -7.56
CA ASN A 160 -13.76 -10.57 -6.83
C ASN A 160 -13.75 -10.33 -5.31
N ILE A 161 -12.59 -10.01 -4.74
CA ILE A 161 -12.44 -9.69 -3.30
C ILE A 161 -13.26 -8.44 -2.96
N ARG A 162 -13.18 -7.38 -3.77
CA ARG A 162 -13.93 -6.14 -3.59
C ARG A 162 -15.44 -6.40 -3.66
N GLY A 163 -15.91 -7.11 -4.69
CA GLY A 163 -17.32 -7.47 -4.86
C GLY A 163 -17.85 -8.28 -3.68
N SER A 164 -17.12 -9.31 -3.25
CA SER A 164 -17.51 -10.14 -2.10
C SER A 164 -17.60 -9.33 -0.81
N ARG A 165 -16.67 -8.39 -0.60
CA ARG A 165 -16.68 -7.50 0.57
C ARG A 165 -17.86 -6.53 0.54
N GLU A 166 -18.19 -5.98 -0.62
CA GLU A 166 -19.35 -5.10 -0.79
C GLU A 166 -20.67 -5.84 -0.56
N GLU A 167 -20.81 -7.05 -1.09
CA GLU A 167 -21.98 -7.90 -0.87
C GLU A 167 -22.13 -8.25 0.62
N GLY A 168 -21.05 -8.68 1.27
CA GLY A 168 -21.05 -8.96 2.71
C GLY A 168 -21.41 -7.73 3.55
N LEU A 169 -20.93 -6.54 3.18
CA LEU A 169 -21.29 -5.29 3.85
C LEU A 169 -22.78 -4.95 3.66
N LYS A 170 -23.30 -5.09 2.43
CA LYS A 170 -24.72 -4.85 2.12
C LYS A 170 -25.62 -5.82 2.90
N GLU A 171 -25.26 -7.10 2.93
CA GLU A 171 -26.03 -8.10 3.67
C GLU A 171 -25.97 -7.86 5.19
N GLY A 172 -24.78 -7.53 5.71
CA GLY A 172 -24.60 -7.17 7.12
C GLY A 172 -25.40 -5.93 7.52
N LEU A 173 -25.39 -4.88 6.69
CA LEU A 173 -26.18 -3.68 6.92
C LEU A 173 -27.68 -3.97 6.90
N LYS A 174 -28.15 -4.80 5.95
CA LYS A 174 -29.56 -5.20 5.85
C LYS A 174 -30.00 -5.97 7.09
N LYS A 175 -29.22 -6.98 7.51
CA LYS A 175 -29.49 -7.77 8.72
C LYS A 175 -29.47 -6.91 9.98
N GLY A 176 -28.50 -6.00 10.11
CA GLY A 176 -28.40 -5.09 11.25
C GLY A 176 -29.57 -4.10 11.33
N LEU A 177 -30.02 -3.56 10.20
CA LEU A 177 -31.21 -2.70 10.15
C LEU A 177 -32.49 -3.47 10.53
N GLU A 178 -32.64 -4.70 10.07
CA GLU A 178 -33.80 -5.54 10.38
C GLU A 178 -33.84 -5.93 11.87
N GLN A 179 -32.70 -6.37 12.42
CA GLN A 179 -32.55 -6.65 13.85
C GLN A 179 -32.82 -5.41 14.71
N GLY A 180 -32.21 -4.25 14.38
CA GLY A 180 -32.43 -3.01 15.11
C GLY A 180 -33.89 -2.54 15.06
N ARG A 181 -34.60 -2.79 13.95
CA ARG A 181 -36.05 -2.49 13.86
C ARG A 181 -36.88 -3.37 14.76
N GLU A 182 -36.60 -4.68 14.81
CA GLU A 182 -37.33 -5.61 15.67
C GLU A 182 -37.00 -5.39 17.16
N GLU A 183 -35.75 -5.11 17.51
CA GLU A 183 -35.36 -4.72 18.87
C GLU A 183 -36.05 -3.42 19.30
N GLY A 184 -36.09 -2.40 18.42
CA GLY A 184 -36.78 -1.14 18.70
C GLY A 184 -38.30 -1.32 18.89
N LYS A 185 -38.93 -2.21 18.13
CA LYS A 185 -40.34 -2.59 18.34
C LYS A 185 -40.53 -3.28 19.70
N ASN A 186 -39.69 -4.24 20.04
CA ASN A 186 -39.75 -4.96 21.32
C ASN A 186 -39.55 -4.00 22.51
N GLU A 187 -38.61 -3.06 22.40
CA GLU A 187 -38.39 -2.03 23.42
C GLU A 187 -39.60 -1.08 23.54
N THR A 188 -40.22 -0.72 22.41
CA THR A 188 -41.43 0.11 22.37
C THR A 188 -42.61 -0.59 23.05
N ILE A 189 -42.84 -1.88 22.75
CA ILE A 189 -43.86 -2.72 23.40
C ILE A 189 -43.65 -2.75 24.92
N ARG A 190 -42.42 -3.05 25.37
CA ARG A 190 -42.09 -3.06 26.81
C ARG A 190 -42.40 -1.72 27.48
N LYS A 191 -41.96 -0.61 26.88
CA LYS A 191 -42.21 0.74 27.42
C LYS A 191 -43.70 1.11 27.45
N MET A 192 -44.51 0.64 26.50
CA MET A 192 -45.96 0.89 26.47
C MET A 192 -46.67 0.10 27.58
N VAL A 193 -46.30 -1.16 27.78
CA VAL A 193 -46.84 -2.01 28.86
C VAL A 193 -46.43 -1.51 30.23
N GLU A 194 -45.15 -1.13 30.43
CA GLU A 194 -44.67 -0.51 31.68
C GLU A 194 -45.42 0.78 32.04
N LYS A 195 -45.91 1.52 31.04
CA LYS A 195 -46.74 2.72 31.25
C LYS A 195 -48.21 2.42 31.54
N GLY A 196 -48.59 1.15 31.67
CA GLY A 196 -49.92 0.72 32.07
C GLY A 196 -50.92 0.58 30.93
N MET A 197 -50.48 0.53 29.67
CA MET A 197 -51.37 0.21 28.54
C MET A 197 -51.73 -1.28 28.54
N SER A 198 -52.99 -1.62 28.22
CA SER A 198 -53.39 -3.01 28.08
C SER A 198 -52.77 -3.65 26.83
N ILE A 199 -52.63 -4.98 26.83
CA ILE A 199 -52.14 -5.75 25.67
C ILE A 199 -53.00 -5.48 24.43
N THR A 200 -54.31 -5.31 24.60
CA THR A 200 -55.27 -4.92 23.56
C THR A 200 -54.94 -3.57 22.93
N ASP A 201 -54.62 -2.55 23.73
CA ASP A 201 -54.32 -1.21 23.25
C ASP A 201 -52.97 -1.16 22.52
N VAL A 202 -51.97 -1.90 23.01
CA VAL A 202 -50.64 -2.01 22.37
C VAL A 202 -50.74 -2.75 21.03
N ALA A 203 -51.50 -3.85 20.98
CA ALA A 203 -51.79 -4.59 19.76
C ALA A 203 -52.45 -3.70 18.69
N HIS A 204 -53.44 -2.89 19.09
CA HIS A 204 -54.11 -1.96 18.19
C HIS A 204 -53.23 -0.80 17.71
N ILE A 205 -52.31 -0.27 18.55
CA ILE A 205 -51.43 0.85 18.17
C ILE A 205 -50.31 0.42 17.23
N LEU A 206 -49.76 -0.77 17.44
CA LEU A 206 -48.64 -1.29 16.65
C LEU A 206 -49.11 -2.16 15.47
N ASP A 207 -50.42 -2.26 15.25
CA ASP A 207 -51.08 -3.03 14.19
C ASP A 207 -50.60 -4.49 14.16
N MET A 208 -50.71 -5.16 15.31
CA MET A 208 -50.25 -6.52 15.55
C MET A 208 -51.25 -7.29 16.41
N THR A 209 -51.14 -8.61 16.47
CA THR A 209 -52.07 -9.44 17.26
C THR A 209 -51.69 -9.44 18.75
N GLU A 210 -52.66 -9.68 19.63
CA GLU A 210 -52.37 -9.84 21.07
C GLU A 210 -51.40 -10.99 21.34
N GLU A 211 -51.44 -12.04 20.51
CA GLU A 211 -50.54 -13.19 20.58
C GLU A 211 -49.10 -12.79 20.21
N GLU A 212 -48.90 -11.97 19.18
CA GLU A 212 -47.57 -11.43 18.80
C GLU A 212 -46.99 -10.47 19.86
N VAL A 213 -47.84 -9.74 20.59
CA VAL A 213 -47.44 -8.87 21.70
C VAL A 213 -47.01 -9.71 22.91
N ARG A 214 -47.75 -10.78 23.24
CA ARG A 214 -47.39 -11.73 24.33
C ARG A 214 -46.10 -12.48 24.02
N GLU A 215 -45.96 -13.02 22.81
CA GLU A 215 -44.76 -13.73 22.37
C GLU A 215 -43.48 -12.87 22.48
N ARG A 216 -43.59 -11.57 22.13
CA ARG A 216 -42.46 -10.61 22.25
C ARG A 216 -42.16 -10.16 23.68
N LEU A 217 -43.12 -10.30 24.60
CA LEU A 217 -42.93 -10.03 26.03
C LEU A 217 -42.39 -11.25 26.79
N GLY A 218 -42.48 -12.45 26.21
CA GLY A 218 -42.03 -13.71 26.81
C GLY A 218 -43.08 -14.35 27.73
N ASP A 219 -44.35 -13.96 27.60
CA ASP A 219 -45.53 -14.47 28.32
C ASP A 219 -46.38 -15.36 27.41
#